data_AF-A0A2H0RXH5-F1
#
_entry.id   AF-A0A2H0RXH5-F1
#
_cell.length_a   1.000
_cell.length_b   1.000
_cell.length_c   1.000
_cell.angle_alpha   90.00
_cell.angle_beta   90.00
_cell.angle_gamma   90.00
#
_symmetry.space_group_name_H-M   'P 1'
#
loop_
_entity.id
_entity.type
_entity.pdbx_description
1 polymer ?
#
loop_
_entity_poly.entity_id
_entity_poly.type
_entity_poly.pdbx_seq_one_letter_code
_entity_poly.pdbx_strand_id
1 'polypeptide(L)'
;MHSHPYDMKKILLSLSVLTLSACAQSGTPSDAGTGEIRMAEMMGISVEELRSQTPEEHMQMMLKKNGTMNQEHGMMMDEEDGMMMGGDESGFLPGEQVRLESLPKRKTTEHITMSDGDTMELNPTLIRSTVNGREVAMYGYNGQIPGPTIKVPQGATITLITTNKIDMNTTVHSHGIRLENANDGVPGVTQETILPNGTFRYEIRFPDEGVYWYHPHVREDIQQDMGLYGNYIVTPANEDAYAPVNKEEVLVLDDILLNSEGAPVAYGKENANFPLMGRFGNFMLINGQSAKNYSLQVQQGSVVRFYITNVASTRTFRMNFGGAQMKLVGSDVGRYEKEQWVKDITIAPSERYIVDVLFDNPGTYSLSHISPLATYNLGTVSVDETPAAFMYMEEFGVLRSHSDVIADMDEYRPFFDKAVDKTLRLDIEMGGMNHSMMMEHTNDGIEWEDSMPQMNAMMTGDQVKWKLVDEQSGKENMDFLWKFKTGDIAKVRIINDKNSPHPMQHPIHFHGQRFLVLSMDGVPNNNLVWKDTVLVPTGSTADLLFDMSNPGNWMFHCHIAEHLTNGMMGMFQVSD
;
A
#
# COMPACT_ATOMS: atom_id res chain seq x y z
N MET A 1 36.49 35.63 -11.82
CA MET A 1 35.45 36.42 -12.52
C MET A 1 34.64 35.40 -13.33
N HIS A 2 33.39 35.05 -13.08
CA HIS A 2 32.32 35.54 -12.21
C HIS A 2 31.80 34.38 -11.33
N SER A 3 31.59 34.64 -10.04
CA SER A 3 30.93 33.75 -9.07
C SER A 3 29.52 34.28 -8.81
N HIS A 4 28.49 33.43 -8.99
CA HIS A 4 27.10 33.78 -8.69
C HIS A 4 26.74 33.53 -7.21
N PRO A 5 26.11 34.50 -6.51
CA PRO A 5 25.95 34.50 -5.05
C PRO A 5 24.56 34.00 -4.58
N TYR A 6 24.13 32.81 -5.01
CA TYR A 6 22.80 32.28 -4.61
C TYR A 6 22.83 31.14 -3.58
N ASP A 7 24.01 30.64 -3.20
CA ASP A 7 24.12 29.45 -2.34
C ASP A 7 24.44 29.74 -0.85
N MET A 8 25.00 30.92 -0.54
CA MET A 8 25.30 31.27 0.86
C MET A 8 24.07 31.68 1.69
N LYS A 9 22.97 32.11 1.06
CA LYS A 9 21.73 32.47 1.79
C LYS A 9 20.98 31.24 2.31
N LYS A 10 21.06 30.09 1.63
CA LYS A 10 20.45 28.83 2.09
C LYS A 10 21.22 28.21 3.26
N ILE A 11 22.56 28.28 3.24
CA ILE A 11 23.41 27.75 4.31
C ILE A 11 23.27 28.55 5.62
N LEU A 12 23.12 29.88 5.53
CA LEU A 12 22.85 30.73 6.70
C LEU A 12 21.43 30.52 7.27
N LEU A 13 20.45 30.12 6.44
CA LEU A 13 19.09 29.81 6.88
C LEU A 13 19.06 28.60 7.81
N SER A 14 19.83 27.55 7.49
CA SER A 14 19.88 26.30 8.27
C SER A 14 20.55 26.48 9.63
N LEU A 15 21.60 27.31 9.72
CA LEU A 15 22.28 27.59 11.00
C LEU A 15 21.49 28.51 11.93
N SER A 16 20.62 29.37 11.39
CA SER A 16 19.80 30.31 12.18
C SER A 16 18.64 29.60 12.89
N VAL A 17 18.05 28.58 12.26
CA VAL A 17 16.95 27.79 12.83
C VAL A 17 17.46 26.90 13.97
N LEU A 18 18.69 26.39 13.87
CA LEU A 18 19.36 25.61 14.92
C LEU A 18 19.67 26.43 16.19
N THR A 19 19.87 27.75 16.08
CA THR A 19 20.13 28.60 17.26
C THR A 19 18.85 29.03 17.98
N LEU A 20 17.72 29.14 17.27
CA LEU A 20 16.44 29.55 17.87
C LEU A 20 15.73 28.41 18.62
N SER A 21 15.89 27.15 18.18
CA SER A 21 15.35 26.00 18.92
C SER A 21 16.09 25.77 20.26
N ALA A 22 17.37 26.17 20.35
CA ALA A 22 18.14 26.13 21.59
C ALA A 22 17.77 27.29 22.56
N CYS A 23 17.47 28.48 22.06
CA CYS A 23 17.10 29.62 22.90
C CYS A 23 15.67 29.56 23.46
N ALA A 24 14.74 28.87 22.79
CA ALA A 24 13.38 28.68 23.32
C ALA A 24 13.33 27.84 24.62
N GLN A 25 14.40 27.08 24.92
CA GLN A 25 14.55 26.36 26.19
C GLN A 25 15.28 27.17 27.28
N SER A 26 15.91 28.31 26.94
CA SER A 26 16.67 29.13 27.87
C SER A 26 16.14 30.57 27.92
N GLY A 27 15.11 30.80 28.73
CA GLY A 27 14.38 32.08 28.82
C GLY A 27 15.25 33.31 29.10
N THR A 28 15.67 34.02 28.04
CA THR A 28 16.21 35.38 28.13
C THR A 28 15.58 36.31 27.08
N PRO A 29 15.28 37.59 27.39
CA PRO A 29 14.22 38.35 26.71
C PRO A 29 14.68 39.22 25.52
N SER A 30 15.90 39.05 24.99
CA SER A 30 16.44 40.01 24.00
C SER A 30 16.32 39.63 22.51
N ASP A 31 16.01 38.37 22.18
CA ASP A 31 16.00 37.88 20.77
C ASP A 31 14.61 37.66 20.16
N ALA A 32 13.53 37.82 20.94
CA ALA A 32 12.17 37.56 20.44
C ALA A 32 11.71 38.56 19.35
N GLY A 33 12.20 39.81 19.40
CA GLY A 33 11.72 40.88 18.51
C GLY A 33 12.22 40.80 17.06
N THR A 34 13.31 40.08 16.78
CA THR A 34 13.90 40.00 15.43
C THR A 34 13.42 38.79 14.63
N GLY A 35 12.93 37.74 15.31
CA GLY A 35 12.36 36.54 14.68
C GLY A 35 10.99 36.78 14.05
N GLU A 36 10.10 37.50 14.75
CA GLU A 36 8.75 37.80 14.27
C GLU A 36 8.75 38.72 13.04
N ILE A 37 9.70 39.66 12.96
CA ILE A 37 9.84 40.56 11.79
C ILE A 37 10.20 39.76 10.54
N ARG A 38 11.12 38.79 10.64
CA ARG A 38 11.50 37.94 9.51
C ARG A 38 10.39 36.99 9.08
N MET A 39 9.59 36.50 10.04
CA MET A 39 8.47 35.62 9.75
C MET A 39 7.34 36.38 9.03
N ALA A 40 7.04 37.60 9.47
CA ALA A 40 6.11 38.49 8.78
C ALA A 40 6.58 38.87 7.36
N GLU A 41 7.89 39.14 7.17
CA GLU A 41 8.49 39.39 5.85
C GLU A 41 8.41 38.16 4.92
N MET A 42 8.63 36.95 5.42
CA MET A 42 8.50 35.71 4.64
C MET A 42 7.04 35.41 4.24
N MET A 43 6.08 35.81 5.08
CA MET A 43 4.65 35.63 4.86
C MET A 43 4.02 36.79 4.07
N GLY A 44 4.73 37.90 3.86
CA GLY A 44 4.25 39.07 3.13
C GLY A 44 3.15 39.86 3.86
N ILE A 45 3.10 39.75 5.20
CA ILE A 45 2.09 40.39 6.07
C ILE A 45 2.78 41.27 7.12
N SER A 46 2.00 42.08 7.83
CA SER A 46 2.53 42.87 8.96
C SER A 46 2.79 42.00 10.19
N VAL A 47 3.72 42.41 11.06
CA VAL A 47 3.99 41.71 12.34
C VAL A 47 2.78 41.75 13.27
N GLU A 48 1.94 42.77 13.16
CA GLU A 48 0.68 42.87 13.91
C GLU A 48 -0.38 41.90 13.39
N GLU A 49 -0.44 41.63 12.08
CA GLU A 49 -1.26 40.54 11.54
C GLU A 49 -0.79 39.17 12.01
N LEU A 50 0.52 38.92 11.97
CA LEU A 50 1.11 37.65 12.42
C LEU A 50 0.75 37.33 13.88
N ARG A 51 0.73 38.35 14.75
CA ARG A 51 0.39 38.20 16.17
C ARG A 51 -1.12 38.07 16.45
N SER A 52 -1.95 38.33 15.45
CA SER A 52 -3.42 38.27 15.57
C SER A 52 -4.03 36.94 15.10
N GLN A 53 -3.23 36.07 14.48
CA GLN A 53 -3.69 34.81 13.90
C GLN A 53 -3.42 33.61 14.80
N THR A 54 -4.29 32.61 14.68
CA THR A 54 -4.17 31.33 15.38
C THR A 54 -3.20 30.38 14.65
N PRO A 55 -2.59 29.40 15.35
CA PRO A 55 -1.71 28.42 14.71
C PRO A 55 -2.33 27.64 13.54
N GLU A 56 -3.65 27.43 13.55
CA GLU A 56 -4.41 26.78 12.47
C GLU A 56 -4.50 27.65 11.20
N GLU A 57 -4.59 28.97 11.35
CA GLU A 57 -4.61 29.92 10.24
C GLU A 57 -3.23 30.05 9.57
N HIS A 58 -2.14 29.93 10.33
CA HIS A 58 -0.78 29.88 9.79
C HIS A 58 -0.55 28.65 8.89
N MET A 59 -1.13 27.49 9.25
CA MET A 59 -0.99 26.26 8.46
C MET A 59 -1.81 26.33 7.15
N GLN A 60 -3.02 26.89 7.21
CA GLN A 60 -3.88 27.10 6.04
C GLN A 60 -3.27 28.07 5.01
N MET A 61 -2.55 29.11 5.45
CA MET A 61 -1.87 30.04 4.54
C MET A 61 -0.63 29.45 3.86
N MET A 62 0.09 28.53 4.53
CA MET A 62 1.21 27.81 3.93
C MET A 62 0.74 26.86 2.82
N LEU A 63 -0.40 26.19 3.01
CA LEU A 63 -0.99 25.27 2.03
C LEU A 63 -1.49 25.99 0.77
N LYS A 64 -2.05 27.20 0.90
CA LYS A 64 -2.53 27.99 -0.25
C LYS A 64 -1.43 28.43 -1.21
N LYS A 65 -0.18 28.55 -0.78
CA LYS A 65 0.93 29.04 -1.62
C LYS A 65 1.52 27.96 -2.54
N ASN A 66 1.21 26.68 -2.28
CA ASN A 66 1.54 25.56 -3.18
C ASN A 66 0.46 25.31 -4.27
N GLY A 67 -0.65 26.07 -4.26
CA GLY A 67 -1.87 25.71 -5.02
C GLY A 67 -2.45 26.77 -5.97
N THR A 68 -1.67 27.70 -6.54
CA THR A 68 -2.21 28.61 -7.57
C THR A 68 -1.23 28.96 -8.68
N MET A 69 -1.48 28.47 -9.90
CA MET A 69 -1.32 29.27 -11.13
C MET A 69 -2.38 28.86 -12.17
N ASN A 70 -2.99 29.89 -12.77
CA ASN A 70 -4.27 29.88 -13.49
C ASN A 70 -4.23 29.29 -14.91
N GLN A 71 -5.44 28.88 -15.33
CA GLN A 71 -5.94 28.67 -16.68
C GLN A 71 -5.62 29.82 -17.66
N GLU A 72 -5.37 29.44 -18.90
CA GLU A 72 -6.10 29.82 -20.12
C GLU A 72 -5.32 29.23 -21.30
N HIS A 73 -5.95 28.45 -22.20
CA HIS A 73 -5.71 28.45 -23.65
C HIS A 73 -6.85 27.67 -24.33
N GLY A 74 -7.48 28.32 -25.32
CA GLY A 74 -8.67 27.83 -26.02
C GLY A 74 -8.39 26.69 -26.99
N MET A 75 -9.37 25.79 -27.10
CA MET A 75 -9.39 24.69 -28.06
C MET A 75 -9.70 25.22 -29.47
N MET A 76 -8.86 24.86 -30.45
CA MET A 76 -9.30 24.70 -31.83
C MET A 76 -9.29 23.21 -32.16
N MET A 77 -10.43 22.69 -32.61
CA MET A 77 -10.56 21.35 -33.17
C MET A 77 -10.17 21.40 -34.65
N ASP A 78 -9.26 20.54 -35.07
CA ASP A 78 -9.18 20.07 -36.44
C ASP A 78 -9.20 18.53 -36.43
N GLU A 79 -10.12 17.96 -37.20
CA GLU A 79 -10.23 16.53 -37.49
C GLU A 79 -9.17 16.14 -38.52
N GLU A 80 -8.35 15.12 -38.23
CA GLU A 80 -7.95 14.01 -39.13
C GLU A 80 -6.76 13.21 -38.53
N ASP A 81 -6.98 11.90 -38.35
CA ASP A 81 -6.03 10.78 -38.25
C ASP A 81 -4.78 10.88 -37.33
N GLY A 82 -4.86 10.15 -36.21
CA GLY A 82 -3.72 9.70 -35.41
C GLY A 82 -4.06 9.58 -33.93
N MET A 83 -3.81 8.42 -33.30
CA MET A 83 -3.96 8.25 -31.85
C MET A 83 -3.11 9.27 -31.10
N MET A 84 -3.72 10.36 -30.62
CA MET A 84 -3.08 11.32 -29.72
C MET A 84 -3.49 10.95 -28.30
N MET A 85 -2.59 10.28 -27.60
CA MET A 85 -2.65 10.12 -26.15
C MET A 85 -2.53 11.53 -25.55
N GLY A 86 -3.66 12.16 -25.26
CA GLY A 86 -3.71 13.47 -24.62
C GLY A 86 -3.33 13.35 -23.14
N GLY A 87 -2.03 13.23 -22.87
CA GLY A 87 -1.44 13.42 -21.56
C GLY A 87 -0.50 14.62 -21.62
N ASP A 88 -0.37 15.34 -20.51
CA ASP A 88 0.68 16.32 -20.25
C ASP A 88 2.01 15.90 -20.93
N GLU A 89 2.62 16.79 -21.73
CA GLU A 89 3.86 16.53 -22.49
C GLU A 89 5.09 16.23 -21.57
N SER A 90 4.88 16.07 -20.27
CA SER A 90 5.92 15.86 -19.24
C SER A 90 5.67 14.62 -18.36
N GLY A 91 5.40 13.46 -18.97
CA GLY A 91 5.37 12.18 -18.26
C GLY A 91 6.68 11.88 -17.51
N PHE A 92 6.61 11.13 -16.41
CA PHE A 92 7.74 10.72 -15.58
C PHE A 92 7.99 9.22 -15.68
N LEU A 93 9.25 8.83 -15.86
CA LEU A 93 9.79 7.51 -15.64
C LEU A 93 11.01 7.60 -14.69
N PRO A 94 11.21 6.61 -13.80
CA PRO A 94 12.40 6.55 -12.96
C PRO A 94 13.69 6.68 -13.76
N GLY A 95 14.64 7.48 -13.26
CA GLY A 95 15.98 7.53 -13.83
C GLY A 95 16.08 8.18 -15.21
N GLU A 96 15.11 8.98 -15.65
CA GLU A 96 15.14 9.74 -16.92
C GLU A 96 16.44 10.53 -17.16
N GLN A 97 17.08 10.98 -16.08
CA GLN A 97 18.32 11.77 -16.14
C GLN A 97 19.60 10.91 -16.07
N VAL A 98 19.47 9.58 -16.03
CA VAL A 98 20.58 8.64 -15.85
C VAL A 98 20.67 7.70 -17.04
N ARG A 99 21.90 7.40 -17.50
CA ARG A 99 22.10 6.38 -18.55
C ARG A 99 21.79 5.00 -17.99
N LEU A 100 20.87 4.27 -18.61
CA LEU A 100 20.42 2.95 -18.17
C LEU A 100 21.57 1.97 -17.94
N GLU A 101 22.62 2.02 -18.77
CA GLU A 101 23.77 1.12 -18.66
C GLU A 101 24.66 1.40 -17.45
N SER A 102 24.55 2.59 -16.86
CA SER A 102 25.25 2.96 -15.63
C SER A 102 24.54 2.43 -14.38
N LEU A 103 23.27 2.04 -14.49
CA LEU A 103 22.52 1.50 -13.37
C LEU A 103 22.92 0.04 -13.08
N PRO A 104 23.00 -0.33 -11.78
CA PRO A 104 23.22 -1.71 -11.40
C PRO A 104 22.06 -2.58 -11.90
N LYS A 105 22.38 -3.81 -12.31
CA LYS A 105 21.35 -4.79 -12.66
C LYS A 105 20.59 -5.22 -11.41
N ARG A 106 19.28 -5.43 -11.58
CA ARG A 106 18.43 -6.04 -10.56
C ARG A 106 19.07 -7.33 -10.05
N LYS A 107 19.07 -7.47 -8.73
CA LYS A 107 19.50 -8.66 -8.01
C LYS A 107 18.31 -9.57 -7.73
N THR A 108 18.61 -10.85 -7.50
CA THR A 108 17.65 -11.82 -6.97
C THR A 108 17.22 -11.40 -5.57
N THR A 109 15.94 -11.60 -5.26
CA THR A 109 15.40 -11.37 -3.92
C THR A 109 16.02 -12.35 -2.92
N GLU A 110 16.50 -11.81 -1.80
CA GLU A 110 17.08 -12.57 -0.69
C GLU A 110 16.03 -12.86 0.37
N HIS A 111 16.17 -14.00 1.05
CA HIS A 111 15.38 -14.35 2.24
C HIS A 111 16.30 -14.24 3.46
N ILE A 112 16.08 -13.21 4.27
CA ILE A 112 16.91 -12.87 5.43
C ILE A 112 16.16 -13.27 6.69
N THR A 113 16.80 -14.04 7.56
CA THR A 113 16.27 -14.28 8.91
C THR A 113 16.92 -13.31 9.87
N MET A 114 16.12 -12.54 10.59
CA MET A 114 16.56 -11.59 11.61
C MET A 114 16.11 -12.04 12.99
N SER A 115 16.98 -11.84 13.97
CA SER A 115 16.72 -12.05 15.40
C SER A 115 16.34 -10.74 16.09
N ASP A 116 15.85 -10.86 17.31
CA ASP A 116 15.58 -9.69 18.16
C ASP A 116 16.85 -8.84 18.36
N GLY A 117 16.73 -7.54 18.15
CA GLY A 117 17.81 -6.56 18.21
C GLY A 117 18.67 -6.43 16.94
N ASP A 118 18.44 -7.23 15.90
CA ASP A 118 19.22 -7.16 14.67
C ASP A 118 19.01 -5.84 13.92
N THR A 119 20.03 -5.43 13.17
CA THR A 119 20.00 -4.22 12.33
C THR A 119 20.36 -4.57 10.89
N MET A 120 19.64 -4.03 9.92
CA MET A 120 20.00 -4.12 8.51
C MET A 120 19.81 -2.78 7.78
N GLU A 121 20.54 -2.62 6.67
CA GLU A 121 20.24 -1.56 5.71
C GLU A 121 19.09 -1.98 4.80
N LEU A 122 18.15 -1.07 4.54
CA LEU A 122 17.06 -1.26 3.59
C LEU A 122 16.97 -0.02 2.69
N ASN A 123 17.85 0.05 1.70
CA ASN A 123 18.00 1.26 0.89
C ASN A 123 17.15 1.16 -0.38
N PRO A 124 16.20 2.09 -0.65
CA PRO A 124 15.62 2.19 -1.98
C PRO A 124 16.70 2.66 -2.95
N THR A 125 16.86 1.97 -4.08
CA THR A 125 17.92 2.22 -5.07
C THR A 125 17.36 2.23 -6.48
N LEU A 126 17.93 3.06 -7.35
CA LEU A 126 17.66 3.02 -8.79
C LEU A 126 18.45 1.86 -9.43
N ILE A 127 17.77 1.02 -10.20
CA ILE A 127 18.32 -0.17 -10.85
C ILE A 127 17.89 -0.26 -12.32
N ARG A 128 18.58 -1.09 -13.12
CA ARG A 128 18.02 -1.59 -14.38
C ARG A 128 17.42 -2.97 -14.19
N SER A 129 16.23 -3.18 -14.74
CA SER A 129 15.53 -4.47 -14.77
C SER A 129 15.05 -4.76 -16.18
N THR A 130 14.65 -6.01 -16.45
CA THR A 130 14.06 -6.40 -17.74
C THR A 130 12.55 -6.60 -17.58
N VAL A 131 11.77 -5.80 -18.30
CA VAL A 131 10.31 -5.90 -18.38
C VAL A 131 9.94 -6.15 -19.84
N ASN A 132 9.15 -7.20 -20.10
CA ASN A 132 8.76 -7.60 -21.45
C ASN A 132 9.94 -7.67 -22.46
N GLY A 133 11.10 -8.17 -22.02
CA GLY A 133 12.31 -8.28 -22.86
C GLY A 133 13.09 -6.98 -23.09
N ARG A 134 12.65 -5.85 -22.51
CA ARG A 134 13.30 -4.55 -22.60
C ARG A 134 13.99 -4.19 -21.29
N GLU A 135 15.23 -3.69 -21.33
CA GLU A 135 15.85 -3.09 -20.14
C GLU A 135 15.19 -1.73 -19.87
N VAL A 136 14.77 -1.51 -18.62
CA VAL A 136 14.15 -0.28 -18.13
C VAL A 136 14.72 0.08 -16.76
N ALA A 137 14.71 1.37 -16.43
CA ALA A 137 15.04 1.81 -15.08
C ALA A 137 13.85 1.53 -14.15
N MET A 138 14.14 1.01 -12.96
CA MET A 138 13.17 0.69 -11.92
C MET A 138 13.76 1.06 -10.55
N TYR A 139 12.94 1.00 -9.52
CA TYR A 139 13.40 1.08 -8.14
C TYR A 139 13.47 -0.31 -7.52
N GLY A 140 14.31 -0.47 -6.50
CA GLY A 140 14.34 -1.70 -5.71
C GLY A 140 15.05 -1.50 -4.38
N TYR A 141 14.57 -2.16 -3.34
CA TYR A 141 15.23 -2.16 -2.03
C TYR A 141 16.49 -3.04 -2.10
N ASN A 142 17.64 -2.47 -1.73
CA ASN A 142 18.97 -3.09 -1.83
C ASN A 142 19.32 -3.65 -3.24
N GLY A 143 18.66 -3.09 -4.26
CA GLY A 143 18.76 -3.47 -5.67
C GLY A 143 17.93 -4.70 -6.06
N GLN A 144 16.95 -5.07 -5.25
CA GLN A 144 16.07 -6.24 -5.43
C GLN A 144 14.63 -5.76 -5.67
N ILE A 145 13.89 -6.51 -6.51
CA ILE A 145 12.43 -6.38 -6.68
C ILE A 145 11.87 -7.80 -6.62
N PRO A 146 10.93 -8.15 -5.72
CA PRO A 146 10.72 -7.48 -4.44
C PRO A 146 12.04 -7.26 -3.71
N GLY A 147 12.04 -6.31 -2.78
CA GLY A 147 13.06 -6.18 -1.75
C GLY A 147 13.26 -7.47 -0.95
N PRO A 148 14.30 -7.54 -0.10
CA PRO A 148 14.55 -8.71 0.74
C PRO A 148 13.29 -9.16 1.50
N THR A 149 13.00 -10.46 1.47
CA THR A 149 12.00 -11.03 2.39
C THR A 149 12.64 -11.16 3.77
N ILE A 150 12.10 -10.46 4.75
CA ILE A 150 12.62 -10.41 6.12
C ILE A 150 11.78 -11.33 7.00
N LYS A 151 12.35 -12.47 7.42
CA LYS A 151 11.74 -13.41 8.35
C LYS A 151 12.18 -13.07 9.77
N VAL A 152 11.24 -12.88 10.69
CA VAL A 152 11.48 -12.40 12.05
C VAL A 152 10.59 -13.16 13.05
N PRO A 153 11.06 -13.51 14.25
CA PRO A 153 10.20 -14.13 15.26
C PRO A 153 9.21 -13.13 15.86
N GLN A 154 7.98 -13.59 16.14
CA GLN A 154 6.98 -12.84 16.87
C GLN A 154 7.54 -12.35 18.21
N GLY A 155 7.26 -11.09 18.53
CA GLY A 155 7.72 -10.39 19.72
C GLY A 155 9.07 -9.71 19.59
N ALA A 156 9.83 -9.97 18.51
CA ALA A 156 11.11 -9.32 18.28
C ALA A 156 10.96 -7.86 17.82
N THR A 157 12.03 -7.10 18.02
CA THR A 157 12.23 -5.76 17.49
C THR A 157 13.48 -5.77 16.61
N ILE A 158 13.39 -5.24 15.39
CA ILE A 158 14.54 -5.04 14.50
C ILE A 158 14.75 -3.56 14.21
N THR A 159 15.94 -3.23 13.71
CA THR A 159 16.23 -1.90 13.17
C THR A 159 16.44 -1.95 11.66
N LEU A 160 15.79 -1.05 10.92
CA LEU A 160 16.09 -0.78 9.52
C LEU A 160 16.72 0.60 9.36
N ILE A 161 17.92 0.64 8.77
CA ILE A 161 18.59 1.88 8.37
C ILE A 161 18.31 2.10 6.89
N THR A 162 17.52 3.13 6.58
CA THR A 162 17.08 3.42 5.22
C THR A 162 17.80 4.67 4.73
N THR A 163 18.78 4.51 3.84
CA THR A 163 19.36 5.61 3.07
C THR A 163 18.70 5.67 1.71
N ASN A 164 18.03 6.79 1.41
CA ASN A 164 17.37 7.00 0.14
C ASN A 164 18.41 7.19 -0.98
N LYS A 165 18.47 6.24 -1.94
CA LYS A 165 19.36 6.29 -3.11
C LYS A 165 18.57 6.33 -4.42
N ILE A 166 17.33 6.81 -4.39
CA ILE A 166 16.52 7.12 -5.58
C ILE A 166 16.47 8.63 -5.83
N ASP A 167 15.87 9.00 -6.95
CA ASP A 167 15.72 10.37 -7.46
C ASP A 167 14.47 11.10 -6.94
N MET A 168 13.72 10.47 -6.03
CA MET A 168 12.52 11.03 -5.38
C MET A 168 12.67 11.04 -3.86
N ASN A 169 11.95 11.93 -3.17
CA ASN A 169 11.73 11.79 -1.73
C ASN A 169 10.97 10.48 -1.46
N THR A 170 11.20 9.84 -0.32
CA THR A 170 10.57 8.53 -0.01
C THR A 170 10.37 8.35 1.48
N THR A 171 9.67 7.28 1.86
CA THR A 171 9.57 6.75 3.21
C THR A 171 9.53 5.22 3.14
N VAL A 172 9.51 4.55 4.28
CA VAL A 172 9.20 3.12 4.37
C VAL A 172 8.08 2.95 5.38
N HIS A 173 6.91 2.55 4.89
CA HIS A 173 5.79 2.11 5.70
C HIS A 173 5.86 0.59 5.86
N SER A 174 5.72 0.11 7.09
CA SER A 174 5.73 -1.32 7.42
C SER A 174 4.29 -1.80 7.60
N HIS A 175 3.66 -2.05 6.45
CA HIS A 175 2.25 -2.26 6.27
C HIS A 175 1.67 -3.40 7.12
N GLY A 176 0.61 -3.09 7.86
CA GLY A 176 -0.13 -4.03 8.71
C GLY A 176 0.50 -4.31 10.07
N ILE A 177 1.72 -3.83 10.33
CA ILE A 177 2.40 -4.06 11.61
C ILE A 177 1.91 -3.03 12.63
N ARG A 178 1.52 -3.51 13.81
CA ARG A 178 1.18 -2.64 14.96
C ARG A 178 2.44 -2.15 15.68
N LEU A 179 3.23 -1.37 14.95
CA LEU A 179 4.49 -0.76 15.42
C LEU A 179 4.25 0.53 16.20
N GLU A 180 5.31 1.09 16.77
CA GLU A 180 5.31 2.40 17.40
C GLU A 180 5.10 3.51 16.36
N ASN A 181 4.12 4.39 16.58
CA ASN A 181 3.66 5.39 15.61
C ASN A 181 4.77 6.20 14.92
N ALA A 182 5.85 6.54 15.60
CA ALA A 182 6.98 7.29 15.03
C ALA A 182 7.72 6.55 13.88
N ASN A 183 7.53 5.23 13.74
CA ASN A 183 8.20 4.40 12.74
C ASN A 183 7.27 4.01 11.57
N ASP A 184 6.10 4.65 11.44
CA ASP A 184 5.06 4.22 10.49
C ASP A 184 5.31 4.66 9.04
N GLY A 185 6.21 5.60 8.77
CA GLY A 185 6.53 5.95 7.39
C GLY A 185 5.57 6.93 6.72
N VAL A 186 4.74 7.67 7.46
CA VAL A 186 3.71 8.57 6.92
C VAL A 186 4.19 10.03 6.95
N PRO A 187 4.45 10.65 5.78
CA PRO A 187 4.90 12.04 5.68
C PRO A 187 3.95 13.04 6.36
N GLY A 188 4.51 13.97 7.13
CA GLY A 188 3.74 15.04 7.79
C GLY A 188 2.88 14.58 8.96
N VAL A 189 2.81 13.28 9.24
CA VAL A 189 2.10 12.69 10.39
C VAL A 189 3.10 12.09 11.37
N THR A 190 3.88 11.10 10.93
CA THR A 190 4.78 10.35 11.81
C THR A 190 6.24 10.68 11.56
N GLN A 191 6.58 11.11 10.35
CA GLN A 191 7.92 11.59 10.01
C GLN A 191 7.92 12.60 8.85
N GLU A 192 9.05 13.26 8.64
CA GLU A 192 9.36 13.93 7.37
C GLU A 192 9.81 12.90 6.32
N THR A 193 9.64 13.24 5.04
CA THR A 193 10.15 12.40 3.95
C THR A 193 11.68 12.29 4.00
N ILE A 194 12.21 11.12 3.66
CA ILE A 194 13.64 10.90 3.45
C ILE A 194 14.01 11.51 2.09
N LEU A 195 14.68 12.66 2.10
CA LEU A 195 15.21 13.30 0.89
C LEU A 195 16.25 12.38 0.20
N PRO A 196 16.51 12.55 -1.12
CA PRO A 196 17.62 11.86 -1.78
C PRO A 196 18.95 12.00 -1.02
N ASN A 197 19.61 10.87 -0.78
CA ASN A 197 20.81 10.68 0.07
C ASN A 197 20.58 10.91 1.59
N GLY A 198 19.38 11.27 2.01
CA GLY A 198 18.96 11.30 3.40
C GLY A 198 18.89 9.89 3.99
N THR A 199 18.93 9.80 5.31
CA THR A 199 18.84 8.53 6.04
C THR A 199 17.85 8.64 7.18
N PHE A 200 17.05 7.59 7.38
CA PHE A 200 16.17 7.43 8.52
C PHE A 200 16.40 6.06 9.17
N ARG A 201 16.20 5.99 10.49
CA ARG A 201 16.33 4.76 11.28
C ARG A 201 14.94 4.38 11.78
N TYR A 202 14.43 3.25 11.32
CA TYR A 202 13.20 2.64 11.80
C TYR A 202 13.53 1.60 12.87
N GLU A 203 12.80 1.63 13.98
CA GLU A 203 12.77 0.55 14.98
C GLU A 203 11.39 -0.09 14.91
N ILE A 204 11.32 -1.38 14.54
CA ILE A 204 10.06 -2.04 14.23
C ILE A 204 9.90 -3.23 15.17
N ARG A 205 8.87 -3.17 16.02
CA ARG A 205 8.42 -4.28 16.85
C ARG A 205 7.35 -5.09 16.13
N PHE A 206 7.43 -6.42 16.20
CA PHE A 206 6.49 -7.35 15.56
C PHE A 206 5.64 -8.09 16.61
N PRO A 207 4.55 -7.50 17.13
CA PRO A 207 3.74 -8.14 18.18
C PRO A 207 2.97 -9.38 17.74
N ASP A 208 2.53 -9.41 16.48
CA ASP A 208 1.63 -10.44 15.95
C ASP A 208 2.36 -11.27 14.89
N GLU A 209 2.05 -12.57 14.81
CA GLU A 209 2.49 -13.39 13.68
C GLU A 209 1.70 -13.04 12.40
N GLY A 210 2.27 -13.33 11.24
CA GLY A 210 1.57 -13.10 9.98
C GLY A 210 2.48 -12.84 8.80
N VAL A 211 1.87 -12.37 7.71
CA VAL A 211 2.57 -11.94 6.51
C VAL A 211 2.32 -10.46 6.34
N TYR A 212 3.39 -9.69 6.38
CA TYR A 212 3.36 -8.25 6.22
C TYR A 212 4.24 -7.86 5.05
N TRP A 213 4.28 -6.58 4.77
CA TRP A 213 5.11 -6.05 3.71
C TRP A 213 5.52 -4.62 4.03
N TYR A 214 6.44 -4.10 3.23
CA TYR A 214 6.90 -2.73 3.34
C TYR A 214 6.93 -2.08 1.97
N HIS A 215 6.53 -0.82 1.94
CA HIS A 215 6.47 -0.01 0.73
C HIS A 215 6.54 1.49 1.08
N PRO A 216 6.78 2.39 0.12
CA PRO A 216 6.76 3.84 0.36
C PRO A 216 5.35 4.38 0.59
N HIS A 217 5.26 5.45 1.38
CA HIS A 217 4.05 6.28 1.52
C HIS A 217 4.24 7.67 0.88
N VAL A 218 5.01 7.71 -0.21
CA VAL A 218 5.28 8.92 -1.01
C VAL A 218 5.14 8.54 -2.47
N ARG A 219 4.20 9.17 -3.19
CA ARG A 219 3.91 8.86 -4.61
C ARG A 219 3.90 7.36 -4.85
N GLU A 220 3.08 6.66 -4.06
CA GLU A 220 2.96 5.20 -4.10
C GLU A 220 2.60 4.73 -5.52
N ASP A 221 1.78 5.51 -6.22
CA ASP A 221 1.42 5.35 -7.64
C ASP A 221 2.63 5.21 -8.58
N ILE A 222 3.79 5.75 -8.19
CA ILE A 222 5.05 5.60 -8.93
C ILE A 222 5.96 4.60 -8.23
N GLN A 223 6.27 4.85 -6.94
CA GLN A 223 7.39 4.20 -6.29
C GLN A 223 7.15 2.70 -6.05
N GLN A 224 5.91 2.33 -5.69
CA GLN A 224 5.50 0.94 -5.50
C GLN A 224 5.40 0.22 -6.86
N ASP A 225 4.66 0.78 -7.81
CA ASP A 225 4.48 0.22 -9.17
C ASP A 225 5.84 0.00 -9.87
N MET A 226 6.82 0.87 -9.59
CA MET A 226 8.18 0.74 -10.11
C MET A 226 9.13 -0.12 -9.27
N GLY A 227 8.64 -0.83 -8.24
CA GLY A 227 9.36 -1.94 -7.60
C GLY A 227 9.78 -1.75 -6.13
N LEU A 228 9.39 -0.65 -5.46
CA LEU A 228 9.62 -0.50 -4.01
C LEU A 228 8.55 -1.22 -3.20
N TYR A 229 8.70 -2.53 -3.08
CA TYR A 229 7.92 -3.36 -2.16
C TYR A 229 8.75 -4.57 -1.71
N GLY A 230 8.45 -5.13 -0.54
CA GLY A 230 9.03 -6.39 -0.07
C GLY A 230 8.30 -6.92 1.16
N ASN A 231 8.55 -8.18 1.56
CA ASN A 231 7.77 -8.84 2.60
C ASN A 231 8.48 -8.92 3.96
N TYR A 232 7.68 -8.88 5.03
CA TYR A 232 8.02 -9.49 6.30
C TYR A 232 7.24 -10.80 6.49
N ILE A 233 7.89 -11.81 7.05
CA ILE A 233 7.22 -13.03 7.54
C ILE A 233 7.49 -13.11 9.03
N VAL A 234 6.46 -12.89 9.85
CA VAL A 234 6.59 -12.99 11.30
C VAL A 234 6.23 -14.41 11.72
N THR A 235 7.23 -15.18 12.15
CA THR A 235 6.99 -16.55 12.60
C THR A 235 6.34 -16.57 13.97
N PRO A 236 5.34 -17.43 14.20
CA PRO A 236 4.63 -17.49 15.47
C PRO A 236 5.55 -17.94 16.61
N ALA A 237 5.27 -17.47 17.82
CA ALA A 237 5.98 -17.90 19.02
C ALA A 237 5.75 -19.40 19.34
N ASN A 238 4.60 -19.95 18.93
CA ASN A 238 4.30 -21.37 19.03
C ASN A 238 4.75 -22.11 17.76
N GLU A 239 5.71 -23.02 17.88
CA GLU A 239 6.23 -23.80 16.74
C GLU A 239 5.17 -24.72 16.10
N ASP A 240 4.17 -25.16 16.87
CA ASP A 240 3.06 -26.00 16.39
C ASP A 240 1.88 -25.19 15.81
N ALA A 241 2.04 -23.86 15.69
CA ALA A 241 0.99 -22.97 15.20
C ALA A 241 0.49 -23.34 13.81
N TYR A 242 1.37 -23.85 12.95
CA TYR A 242 1.06 -24.25 11.59
C TYR A 242 1.34 -25.74 11.36
N ALA A 243 0.61 -26.36 10.42
CA ALA A 243 0.92 -27.71 9.96
C ALA A 243 2.32 -27.77 9.30
N PRO A 244 3.02 -28.91 9.38
CA PRO A 244 4.27 -29.10 8.66
C PRO A 244 4.04 -29.11 7.14
N VAL A 245 5.00 -28.56 6.39
CA VAL A 245 4.99 -28.52 4.92
C VAL A 245 6.37 -28.90 4.39
N ASN A 246 6.44 -29.34 3.13
CA ASN A 246 7.71 -29.66 2.47
C ASN A 246 8.51 -28.42 2.10
N LYS A 247 7.79 -27.33 1.79
CA LYS A 247 8.40 -26.07 1.35
C LYS A 247 7.52 -24.89 1.72
N GLU A 248 8.17 -23.78 2.06
CA GLU A 248 7.57 -22.44 2.10
C GLU A 248 8.00 -21.66 0.85
N GLU A 249 7.07 -20.92 0.25
CA GLU A 249 7.31 -20.13 -0.96
C GLU A 249 6.60 -18.77 -0.85
N VAL A 250 7.24 -17.70 -1.28
CA VAL A 250 6.67 -16.35 -1.30
C VAL A 250 6.26 -15.98 -2.72
N LEU A 251 5.02 -15.51 -2.87
CA LEU A 251 4.47 -15.02 -4.13
C LEU A 251 4.01 -13.58 -3.96
N VAL A 252 4.69 -12.67 -4.63
CA VAL A 252 4.31 -11.27 -4.74
C VAL A 252 3.63 -11.06 -6.08
N LEU A 253 2.32 -10.80 -6.05
CA LEU A 253 1.46 -10.55 -7.20
C LEU A 253 1.51 -9.07 -7.56
N ASP A 254 1.72 -8.79 -8.83
CA ASP A 254 1.84 -7.42 -9.33
C ASP A 254 1.50 -7.39 -10.83
N ASP A 255 1.31 -6.21 -11.40
CA ASP A 255 1.16 -5.99 -12.82
C ASP A 255 1.67 -4.60 -13.20
N ILE A 256 2.14 -4.44 -14.45
CA ILE A 256 2.64 -3.15 -14.93
C ILE A 256 2.00 -2.79 -16.27
N LEU A 257 1.64 -1.52 -16.43
CA LEU A 257 1.03 -1.02 -17.65
C LEU A 257 2.10 -0.68 -18.70
N LEU A 258 2.09 -1.41 -19.82
CA LEU A 258 2.99 -1.20 -20.94
C LEU A 258 2.28 -0.59 -22.15
N ASN A 259 2.98 0.28 -22.89
CA ASN A 259 2.54 0.82 -24.16
C ASN A 259 2.69 -0.21 -25.31
N SER A 260 2.30 0.18 -26.53
CA SER A 260 2.37 -0.67 -27.73
C SER A 260 3.80 -1.09 -28.12
N GLU A 261 4.82 -0.36 -27.67
CA GLU A 261 6.24 -0.68 -27.84
C GLU A 261 6.78 -1.58 -26.72
N GLY A 262 5.96 -1.98 -25.75
CA GLY A 262 6.35 -2.79 -24.61
C GLY A 262 7.16 -2.07 -23.55
N ALA A 263 7.18 -0.72 -23.53
CA ALA A 263 7.76 0.07 -22.43
C ALA A 263 6.69 0.44 -21.39
N PRO A 264 7.07 0.62 -20.11
CA PRO A 264 6.19 1.19 -19.10
C PRO A 264 5.57 2.52 -19.58
N VAL A 265 4.26 2.65 -19.39
CA VAL A 265 3.57 3.92 -19.62
C VAL A 265 4.04 4.92 -18.56
N ALA A 266 4.44 6.12 -18.99
CA ALA A 266 4.90 7.15 -18.06
C ALA A 266 3.83 7.52 -17.02
N TYR A 267 4.27 7.91 -15.84
CA TYR A 267 3.42 8.42 -14.77
C TYR A 267 3.19 9.91 -14.94
N GLY A 268 2.12 10.43 -14.35
CA GLY A 268 1.99 11.87 -14.23
C GLY A 268 3.02 12.41 -13.23
N LYS A 269 3.69 13.49 -13.60
CA LYS A 269 4.84 13.98 -12.82
C LYS A 269 4.43 14.60 -11.49
N GLU A 270 3.44 15.47 -11.50
CA GLU A 270 2.94 16.14 -10.30
C GLU A 270 1.74 15.41 -9.70
N ASN A 271 0.82 14.96 -10.56
CA ASN A 271 -0.42 14.28 -10.19
C ASN A 271 -0.47 12.88 -10.80
N ALA A 272 -1.19 11.95 -10.15
CA ALA A 272 -1.42 10.62 -10.72
C ALA A 272 -2.22 10.73 -12.04
N ASN A 273 -1.84 9.91 -13.03
CA ASN A 273 -2.66 9.62 -14.20
C ASN A 273 -3.42 8.30 -13.99
N PHE A 274 -4.42 8.00 -14.83
CA PHE A 274 -5.37 6.91 -14.58
C PHE A 274 -6.08 7.00 -13.20
N PRO A 275 -6.50 8.20 -12.76
CA PRO A 275 -6.99 8.40 -11.40
C PRO A 275 -8.39 7.85 -11.14
N LEU A 276 -9.14 7.50 -12.20
CA LEU A 276 -10.51 7.01 -12.05
C LEU A 276 -10.52 5.55 -11.64
N MET A 277 -9.88 4.69 -12.42
CA MET A 277 -9.93 3.24 -12.15
C MET A 277 -8.71 2.77 -11.37
N GLY A 278 -7.66 3.59 -11.30
CA GLY A 278 -6.30 3.17 -11.01
C GLY A 278 -5.56 2.64 -12.25
N ARG A 279 -4.26 2.37 -12.09
CA ARG A 279 -3.40 1.83 -13.16
C ARG A 279 -3.48 0.32 -13.23
N PHE A 280 -4.40 -0.19 -14.05
CA PHE A 280 -4.41 -1.61 -14.42
C PHE A 280 -3.26 -1.92 -15.39
N GLY A 281 -2.36 -2.82 -14.99
CA GLY A 281 -1.30 -3.34 -15.84
C GLY A 281 -1.82 -4.34 -16.87
N ASN A 282 -1.18 -4.36 -18.04
CA ASN A 282 -1.41 -5.36 -19.09
C ASN A 282 -0.32 -6.44 -19.12
N PHE A 283 0.66 -6.35 -18.22
CA PHE A 283 1.76 -7.29 -18.10
C PHE A 283 1.88 -7.80 -16.67
N MET A 284 1.46 -9.05 -16.46
CA MET A 284 1.45 -9.68 -15.14
C MET A 284 2.86 -9.99 -14.65
N LEU A 285 3.09 -9.74 -13.37
CA LEU A 285 4.34 -9.97 -12.67
C LEU A 285 4.14 -10.93 -11.49
N ILE A 286 5.12 -11.81 -11.30
CA ILE A 286 5.30 -12.57 -10.05
C ILE A 286 6.71 -12.33 -9.58
N ASN A 287 6.86 -11.94 -8.32
CA ASN A 287 8.14 -11.63 -7.71
C ASN A 287 8.94 -10.66 -8.60
N GLY A 288 8.26 -9.59 -9.07
CA GLY A 288 8.85 -8.53 -9.89
C GLY A 288 9.36 -8.96 -11.27
N GLN A 289 9.09 -10.18 -11.72
CA GLN A 289 9.45 -10.69 -13.06
C GLN A 289 8.19 -11.01 -13.85
N SER A 290 8.32 -11.07 -15.17
CA SER A 290 7.30 -11.64 -16.05
C SER A 290 6.73 -12.92 -15.43
N ALA A 291 5.43 -12.94 -15.17
CA ALA A 291 4.78 -14.09 -14.53
C ALA A 291 4.96 -15.38 -15.35
N LYS A 292 5.10 -15.27 -16.67
CA LYS A 292 5.42 -16.39 -17.59
C LYS A 292 6.74 -17.08 -17.28
N ASN A 293 7.66 -16.40 -16.59
CA ASN A 293 8.97 -16.94 -16.22
C ASN A 293 8.97 -17.59 -14.84
N TYR A 294 7.91 -17.41 -14.05
CA TYR A 294 7.83 -18.03 -12.74
C TYR A 294 7.58 -19.54 -12.90
N SER A 295 8.49 -20.32 -12.33
CA SER A 295 8.37 -21.77 -12.26
C SER A 295 8.90 -22.28 -10.93
N LEU A 296 8.06 -23.01 -10.20
CA LEU A 296 8.43 -23.71 -8.99
C LEU A 296 8.55 -25.22 -9.29
N GLN A 297 9.65 -25.84 -8.87
CA GLN A 297 9.85 -27.28 -8.98
C GLN A 297 9.59 -27.94 -7.63
N VAL A 298 8.78 -28.99 -7.58
CA VAL A 298 8.46 -29.77 -6.38
C VAL A 298 8.40 -31.27 -6.67
N GLN A 299 8.52 -32.07 -5.63
CA GLN A 299 8.40 -33.53 -5.69
C GLN A 299 6.94 -33.98 -5.59
N GLN A 300 6.62 -35.15 -6.14
CA GLN A 300 5.29 -35.74 -6.01
C GLN A 300 4.89 -35.91 -4.54
N GLY A 301 3.68 -35.47 -4.18
CA GLY A 301 3.16 -35.54 -2.81
C GLY A 301 3.60 -34.40 -1.91
N SER A 302 4.33 -33.40 -2.45
CA SER A 302 4.75 -32.23 -1.67
C SER A 302 3.56 -31.36 -1.29
N VAL A 303 3.54 -30.92 -0.03
CA VAL A 303 2.71 -29.82 0.46
C VAL A 303 3.57 -28.56 0.49
N VAL A 304 3.11 -27.49 -0.16
CA VAL A 304 3.79 -26.19 -0.18
C VAL A 304 2.93 -25.15 0.51
N ARG A 305 3.52 -24.41 1.47
CA ARG A 305 2.91 -23.20 2.03
C ARG A 305 3.28 -22.01 1.17
N PHE A 306 2.28 -21.32 0.64
CA PHE A 306 2.46 -20.07 -0.09
C PHE A 306 2.09 -18.90 0.82
N TYR A 307 3.02 -17.95 0.94
CA TYR A 307 2.78 -16.62 1.47
C TYR A 307 2.55 -15.68 0.30
N ILE A 308 1.29 -15.30 0.07
CA ILE A 308 0.85 -14.56 -1.12
C ILE A 308 0.58 -13.11 -0.71
N THR A 309 1.16 -12.16 -1.42
CA THR A 309 0.97 -10.72 -1.20
C THR A 309 0.60 -10.05 -2.50
N ASN A 310 -0.45 -9.24 -2.51
CA ASN A 310 -0.79 -8.42 -3.66
C ASN A 310 -0.25 -7.00 -3.48
N VAL A 311 0.72 -6.61 -4.31
CA VAL A 311 1.35 -5.29 -4.30
C VAL A 311 0.96 -4.44 -5.52
N ALA A 312 0.09 -4.96 -6.38
CA ALA A 312 -0.41 -4.23 -7.54
C ALA A 312 -1.05 -2.91 -7.09
N SER A 313 -0.85 -1.86 -7.90
CA SER A 313 -1.43 -0.54 -7.63
C SER A 313 -2.96 -0.59 -7.50
N THR A 314 -3.60 -1.47 -8.28
CA THR A 314 -5.07 -1.45 -8.46
C THR A 314 -5.70 -2.83 -8.51
N ARG A 315 -5.03 -3.80 -9.14
CA ARG A 315 -5.66 -5.06 -9.53
C ARG A 315 -5.98 -5.95 -8.35
N THR A 316 -7.24 -6.40 -8.28
CA THR A 316 -7.63 -7.54 -7.44
C THR A 316 -7.40 -8.84 -8.21
N PHE A 317 -6.71 -9.80 -7.59
CA PHE A 317 -6.49 -11.11 -8.19
C PHE A 317 -7.44 -12.15 -7.62
N ARG A 318 -7.99 -13.01 -8.47
CA ARG A 318 -8.61 -14.29 -8.08
C ARG A 318 -7.70 -15.43 -8.50
N MET A 319 -6.97 -16.01 -7.54
CA MET A 319 -5.86 -16.92 -7.78
C MET A 319 -6.19 -18.39 -7.47
N ASN A 320 -5.73 -19.33 -8.30
CA ASN A 320 -5.71 -20.77 -7.99
C ASN A 320 -4.43 -21.49 -8.51
N PHE A 321 -4.33 -22.79 -8.20
CA PHE A 321 -3.21 -23.66 -8.56
C PHE A 321 -3.61 -24.80 -9.51
N GLY A 322 -4.41 -24.50 -10.53
CA GLY A 322 -4.65 -25.45 -11.63
C GLY A 322 -5.35 -26.75 -11.20
N GLY A 323 -6.22 -26.67 -10.19
CA GLY A 323 -6.95 -27.83 -9.66
C GLY A 323 -6.25 -28.60 -8.54
N ALA A 324 -5.03 -28.22 -8.15
CA ALA A 324 -4.41 -28.73 -6.93
C ALA A 324 -5.30 -28.44 -5.70
N GLN A 325 -5.29 -29.34 -4.73
CA GLN A 325 -6.04 -29.13 -3.49
C GLN A 325 -5.38 -28.01 -2.69
N MET A 326 -6.18 -27.02 -2.31
CA MET A 326 -5.72 -25.82 -1.61
C MET A 326 -6.50 -25.61 -0.32
N LYS A 327 -5.77 -25.32 0.74
CA LYS A 327 -6.27 -25.02 2.07
C LYS A 327 -5.98 -23.55 2.40
N LEU A 328 -7.00 -22.80 2.77
CA LEU A 328 -6.88 -21.47 3.35
C LEU A 328 -6.46 -21.58 4.82
N VAL A 329 -5.35 -20.97 5.20
CA VAL A 329 -4.72 -21.11 6.53
C VAL A 329 -4.68 -19.79 7.28
N GLY A 330 -4.33 -18.69 6.61
CA GLY A 330 -4.19 -17.37 7.21
C GLY A 330 -4.39 -16.24 6.21
N SER A 331 -4.38 -15.01 6.73
CA SER A 331 -4.46 -13.77 5.94
C SER A 331 -3.43 -12.76 6.44
N ASP A 332 -3.75 -11.48 6.38
CA ASP A 332 -2.90 -10.33 6.74
C ASP A 332 -2.17 -10.53 8.08
N VAL A 333 -2.94 -10.66 9.16
CA VAL A 333 -2.45 -10.71 10.54
C VAL A 333 -2.71 -12.11 11.10
N GLY A 334 -1.94 -13.07 10.60
CA GLY A 334 -1.89 -14.43 11.15
C GLY A 334 -2.92 -15.40 10.58
N ARG A 335 -3.36 -16.33 11.42
CA ARG A 335 -4.17 -17.51 11.03
C ARG A 335 -5.66 -17.25 11.16
N TYR A 336 -6.47 -17.94 10.34
CA TYR A 336 -7.91 -18.02 10.54
C TYR A 336 -8.25 -18.84 11.79
N GLU A 337 -9.45 -18.67 12.36
CA GLU A 337 -9.95 -19.57 13.41
C GLU A 337 -9.95 -21.04 12.96
N LYS A 338 -10.31 -21.28 11.70
CA LYS A 338 -10.41 -22.62 11.09
C LYS A 338 -9.82 -22.60 9.70
N GLU A 339 -9.02 -23.62 9.41
CA GLU A 339 -8.59 -23.87 8.04
C GLU A 339 -9.78 -24.32 7.18
N GLN A 340 -9.77 -23.95 5.88
CA GLN A 340 -10.86 -24.26 4.97
C GLN A 340 -10.36 -24.73 3.60
N TRP A 341 -11.06 -25.68 3.00
CA TRP A 341 -10.83 -26.03 1.59
C TRP A 341 -11.35 -24.93 0.70
N VAL A 342 -10.49 -24.44 -0.20
CA VAL A 342 -10.81 -23.38 -1.16
C VAL A 342 -10.37 -23.78 -2.55
N LYS A 343 -11.10 -23.32 -3.57
CA LYS A 343 -10.73 -23.53 -4.98
C LYS A 343 -9.85 -22.41 -5.51
N ASP A 344 -10.08 -21.21 -5.01
CA ASP A 344 -9.41 -19.98 -5.34
C ASP A 344 -9.44 -19.05 -4.13
N ILE A 345 -8.57 -18.04 -4.14
CA ILE A 345 -8.60 -16.90 -3.21
C ILE A 345 -8.80 -15.62 -4.01
N THR A 346 -9.60 -14.70 -3.50
CA THR A 346 -9.67 -13.32 -4.02
C THR A 346 -8.85 -12.44 -3.10
N ILE A 347 -7.85 -11.76 -3.66
CA ILE A 347 -6.84 -10.97 -2.94
C ILE A 347 -6.76 -9.58 -3.55
N ALA A 348 -7.21 -8.58 -2.80
CA ALA A 348 -7.19 -7.18 -3.22
C ALA A 348 -5.80 -6.54 -3.01
N PRO A 349 -5.51 -5.37 -3.61
CA PRO A 349 -4.30 -4.62 -3.31
C PRO A 349 -4.07 -4.51 -1.80
N SER A 350 -2.83 -4.72 -1.38
CA SER A 350 -2.34 -4.78 0.00
C SER A 350 -2.76 -5.97 0.85
N GLU A 351 -3.67 -6.83 0.41
CA GLU A 351 -4.03 -8.03 1.18
C GLU A 351 -2.96 -9.13 1.06
N ARG A 352 -2.92 -9.98 2.09
CA ARG A 352 -2.07 -11.17 2.12
C ARG A 352 -2.87 -12.41 2.49
N TYR A 353 -2.40 -13.55 1.99
CA TYR A 353 -2.97 -14.85 2.28
C TYR A 353 -1.89 -15.90 2.50
N ILE A 354 -2.17 -16.80 3.44
CA ILE A 354 -1.39 -18.02 3.68
C ILE A 354 -2.24 -19.18 3.22
N VAL A 355 -1.75 -19.94 2.23
CA VAL A 355 -2.40 -21.14 1.73
C VAL A 355 -1.45 -22.31 1.70
N ASP A 356 -1.93 -23.49 2.08
CA ASP A 356 -1.19 -24.74 1.90
C ASP A 356 -1.77 -25.46 0.67
N VAL A 357 -0.90 -25.96 -0.21
CA VAL A 357 -1.31 -26.61 -1.46
C VAL A 357 -0.61 -27.96 -1.61
N LEU A 358 -1.38 -29.00 -1.92
CA LEU A 358 -0.88 -30.35 -2.15
C LEU A 358 -0.70 -30.62 -3.65
N PHE A 359 0.50 -31.09 -4.01
CA PHE A 359 0.88 -31.48 -5.36
C PHE A 359 1.07 -33.00 -5.46
N ASP A 360 -0.04 -33.74 -5.49
CA ASP A 360 -0.04 -35.22 -5.39
C ASP A 360 0.28 -35.94 -6.71
N ASN A 361 -0.07 -35.35 -7.86
CA ASN A 361 0.14 -35.99 -9.16
C ASN A 361 1.30 -35.31 -9.92
N PRO A 362 2.22 -36.07 -10.54
CA PRO A 362 3.25 -35.52 -11.41
C PRO A 362 2.65 -34.75 -12.58
N GLY A 363 3.37 -33.75 -13.09
CA GLY A 363 2.95 -32.91 -14.21
C GLY A 363 3.09 -31.42 -13.91
N THR A 364 2.38 -30.61 -14.68
CA THR A 364 2.45 -29.14 -14.56
C THR A 364 1.12 -28.56 -14.13
N TYR A 365 1.14 -27.81 -13.04
CA TYR A 365 0.00 -27.05 -12.53
C TYR A 365 0.21 -25.58 -12.90
N SER A 366 -0.83 -24.94 -13.42
CA SER A 366 -0.79 -23.51 -13.75
C SER A 366 -1.21 -22.68 -12.55
N LEU A 367 -0.40 -21.70 -12.16
CA LEU A 367 -0.85 -20.63 -11.27
C LEU A 367 -1.68 -19.69 -12.12
N SER A 368 -2.91 -19.42 -11.75
CA SER A 368 -3.84 -18.69 -12.61
C SER A 368 -4.55 -17.58 -11.88
N HIS A 369 -4.65 -16.41 -12.52
CA HIS A 369 -5.63 -15.39 -12.18
C HIS A 369 -6.84 -15.52 -13.11
N ILE A 370 -8.05 -15.60 -12.55
CA ILE A 370 -9.29 -15.72 -13.33
C ILE A 370 -10.12 -14.45 -13.18
N SER A 371 -10.33 -13.74 -14.28
CA SER A 371 -11.36 -12.71 -14.42
C SER A 371 -12.54 -13.24 -15.26
N PRO A 372 -13.69 -12.55 -15.26
CA PRO A 372 -14.79 -12.88 -16.18
C PRO A 372 -14.39 -12.82 -17.66
N LEU A 373 -13.36 -12.04 -18.00
CA LEU A 373 -12.93 -11.79 -19.38
C LEU A 373 -11.79 -12.74 -19.82
N ALA A 374 -10.92 -13.15 -18.90
CA ALA A 374 -9.75 -13.95 -19.25
C ALA A 374 -9.24 -14.80 -18.07
N THR A 375 -8.47 -15.83 -18.40
CA THR A 375 -7.60 -16.53 -17.44
C THR A 375 -6.16 -16.20 -17.77
N TYR A 376 -5.47 -15.57 -16.84
CA TYR A 376 -4.07 -15.20 -16.95
C TYR A 376 -3.20 -16.25 -16.28
N ASN A 377 -2.20 -16.74 -17.00
CA ASN A 377 -1.17 -17.61 -16.44
C ASN A 377 -0.17 -16.75 -15.65
N LEU A 378 -0.12 -16.97 -14.34
CA LEU A 378 0.79 -16.32 -13.41
C LEU A 378 2.10 -17.10 -13.20
N GLY A 379 2.24 -18.27 -13.80
CA GLY A 379 3.42 -19.12 -13.68
C GLY A 379 3.05 -20.59 -13.56
N THR A 380 4.05 -21.41 -13.26
CA THR A 380 3.87 -22.87 -13.21
C THR A 380 4.44 -23.49 -11.96
N VAL A 381 3.81 -24.56 -11.48
CA VAL A 381 4.43 -25.53 -10.57
C VAL A 381 4.62 -26.82 -11.36
N SER A 382 5.87 -27.26 -11.48
CA SER A 382 6.21 -28.54 -12.07
C SER A 382 6.47 -29.56 -10.97
N VAL A 383 5.76 -30.68 -11.05
CA VAL A 383 5.80 -31.77 -10.08
C VAL A 383 6.52 -32.93 -10.74
N ASP A 384 7.68 -33.29 -10.21
CA ASP A 384 8.45 -34.43 -10.70
C ASP A 384 7.82 -35.77 -10.29
N GLU A 385 8.25 -36.87 -10.92
CA GLU A 385 7.78 -38.23 -10.59
C GLU A 385 8.43 -38.81 -9.32
N THR A 386 9.35 -38.07 -8.69
CA THR A 386 10.03 -38.53 -7.48
C THR A 386 9.14 -38.21 -6.27
N PRO A 387 8.80 -39.19 -5.43
CA PRO A 387 8.07 -38.92 -4.20
C PRO A 387 8.84 -37.99 -3.27
N ALA A 388 8.13 -37.11 -2.57
CA ALA A 388 8.72 -36.25 -1.55
C ALA A 388 9.39 -37.08 -0.45
N ALA A 389 10.54 -36.60 0.05
CA ALA A 389 11.29 -37.29 1.11
C ALA A 389 10.46 -37.47 2.40
N PHE A 390 9.57 -36.52 2.68
CA PHE A 390 8.58 -36.57 3.75
C PHE A 390 7.20 -36.36 3.15
N MET A 391 6.25 -37.21 3.50
CA MET A 391 4.87 -37.12 3.00
C MET A 391 4.00 -36.50 4.09
N TYR A 392 3.58 -35.26 3.90
CA TYR A 392 2.67 -34.56 4.84
C TYR A 392 1.20 -34.63 4.41
N MET A 393 0.83 -35.61 3.58
CA MET A 393 -0.50 -35.70 3.00
C MET A 393 -1.58 -35.97 4.06
N GLU A 394 -1.26 -36.77 5.09
CA GLU A 394 -2.19 -37.04 6.18
C GLU A 394 -2.45 -35.78 7.02
N GLU A 395 -1.39 -35.05 7.39
CA GLU A 395 -1.47 -33.79 8.11
C GLU A 395 -2.19 -32.71 7.29
N PHE A 396 -1.90 -32.64 5.99
CA PHE A 396 -2.57 -31.72 5.07
C PHE A 396 -4.07 -32.01 4.95
N GLY A 397 -4.47 -33.29 4.93
CA GLY A 397 -5.86 -33.72 4.84
C GLY A 397 -6.72 -33.32 6.04
N VAL A 398 -6.12 -32.88 7.14
CA VAL A 398 -6.82 -32.40 8.34
C VAL A 398 -7.00 -30.88 8.27
N LEU A 399 -8.25 -30.40 8.38
CA LEU A 399 -8.55 -29.00 8.62
C LEU A 399 -8.38 -28.69 10.11
N ARG A 400 -7.43 -27.83 10.46
CA ARG A 400 -7.16 -27.43 11.84
C ARG A 400 -8.15 -26.36 12.31
N SER A 401 -8.42 -26.36 13.61
CA SER A 401 -9.02 -25.23 14.32
C SER A 401 -7.98 -24.68 15.29
N HIS A 402 -7.69 -23.39 15.20
CA HIS A 402 -6.62 -22.74 15.96
C HIS A 402 -7.20 -22.24 17.28
N SER A 403 -7.09 -23.04 18.35
CA SER A 403 -7.70 -22.73 19.65
C SER A 403 -7.16 -21.45 20.29
N ASP A 404 -5.90 -21.11 20.01
CA ASP A 404 -5.26 -19.87 20.42
C ASP A 404 -5.88 -18.65 19.71
N VAL A 405 -6.10 -18.73 18.39
CA VAL A 405 -6.78 -17.67 17.62
C VAL A 405 -8.24 -17.53 18.04
N ILE A 406 -8.95 -18.65 18.23
CA ILE A 406 -10.34 -18.64 18.72
C ILE A 406 -10.41 -17.97 20.10
N ALA A 407 -9.48 -18.29 21.01
CA ALA A 407 -9.45 -17.70 22.34
C ALA A 407 -9.19 -16.18 22.29
N ASP A 408 -8.26 -15.71 21.46
CA ASP A 408 -8.01 -14.28 21.24
C ASP A 408 -9.29 -13.58 20.73
N MET A 409 -9.98 -14.17 19.75
CA MET A 409 -11.22 -13.60 19.19
C MET A 409 -12.43 -13.67 20.11
N ASP A 410 -12.50 -14.68 20.98
CA ASP A 410 -13.57 -14.85 21.97
C ASP A 410 -13.65 -13.66 22.94
N GLU A 411 -12.53 -12.96 23.18
CA GLU A 411 -12.49 -11.71 23.97
C GLU A 411 -13.32 -10.58 23.32
N TYR A 412 -13.45 -10.60 21.98
CA TYR A 412 -14.14 -9.56 21.20
C TYR A 412 -15.58 -9.92 20.84
N ARG A 413 -15.95 -11.21 20.90
CA ARG A 413 -17.31 -11.69 20.59
C ARG A 413 -18.44 -10.96 21.33
N PRO A 414 -18.31 -10.57 22.61
CA PRO A 414 -19.34 -9.79 23.31
C PRO A 414 -19.68 -8.45 22.65
N PHE A 415 -18.80 -7.93 21.78
CA PHE A 415 -18.96 -6.66 21.10
C PHE A 415 -19.53 -6.79 19.68
N PHE A 416 -19.78 -8.00 19.15
CA PHE A 416 -20.18 -8.17 17.74
C PHE A 416 -21.50 -7.49 17.41
N ASP A 417 -22.46 -7.57 18.32
CA ASP A 417 -23.79 -6.97 18.18
C ASP A 417 -23.86 -5.52 18.67
N LYS A 418 -22.72 -4.90 19.04
CA LYS A 418 -22.72 -3.50 19.46
C LYS A 418 -23.20 -2.58 18.34
N ALA A 419 -23.71 -1.41 18.73
CA ALA A 419 -24.05 -0.36 17.78
C ALA A 419 -22.78 0.14 17.06
N VAL A 420 -22.93 0.50 15.79
CA VAL A 420 -21.85 1.09 14.98
C VAL A 420 -21.45 2.44 15.58
N ASP A 421 -20.16 2.63 15.89
CA ASP A 421 -19.63 3.87 16.46
C ASP A 421 -19.30 4.90 15.38
N LYS A 422 -18.83 4.45 14.21
CA LYS A 422 -18.44 5.30 13.08
C LYS A 422 -18.94 4.73 11.75
N THR A 423 -19.27 5.62 10.81
CA THR A 423 -19.72 5.21 9.49
C THR A 423 -18.98 6.02 8.44
N LEU A 424 -18.27 5.30 7.58
CA LEU A 424 -17.47 5.82 6.49
C LEU A 424 -18.17 5.51 5.18
N ARG A 425 -18.43 6.51 4.34
CA ARG A 425 -18.90 6.31 2.98
C ARG A 425 -17.77 6.59 2.00
N LEU A 426 -17.62 5.72 1.02
CA LEU A 426 -16.67 5.86 -0.08
C LEU A 426 -17.36 6.62 -1.22
N ASP A 427 -16.70 7.63 -1.77
CA ASP A 427 -17.29 8.54 -2.75
C ASP A 427 -16.21 9.18 -3.63
N ILE A 428 -16.64 9.89 -4.68
CA ILE A 428 -15.77 10.55 -5.65
C ILE A 428 -16.40 11.86 -6.12
N GLU A 429 -15.56 12.86 -6.38
CA GLU A 429 -15.93 14.07 -7.08
C GLU A 429 -15.15 14.15 -8.40
N MET A 430 -15.87 14.35 -9.50
CA MET A 430 -15.30 14.49 -10.84
C MET A 430 -15.59 15.88 -11.40
N GLY A 431 -14.54 16.62 -11.76
CA GLY A 431 -14.66 17.94 -12.36
C GLY A 431 -15.20 17.87 -13.80
N GLY A 432 -16.27 18.61 -14.10
CA GLY A 432 -16.67 18.92 -15.47
C GLY A 432 -17.37 17.81 -16.28
N MET A 433 -17.77 16.69 -15.66
CA MET A 433 -18.47 15.59 -16.34
C MET A 433 -19.89 15.36 -15.80
N ASN A 434 -20.84 15.11 -16.71
CA ASN A 434 -22.24 14.84 -16.37
C ASN A 434 -22.38 13.46 -15.70
N HIS A 435 -23.14 13.42 -14.61
CA HIS A 435 -23.23 12.34 -13.59
C HIS A 435 -23.88 11.02 -14.03
N SER A 436 -23.57 10.48 -15.20
CA SER A 436 -24.15 9.19 -15.61
C SER A 436 -23.27 8.44 -16.61
N MET A 437 -22.14 7.94 -16.16
CA MET A 437 -21.45 6.81 -16.79
C MET A 437 -21.75 5.57 -15.95
N MET A 438 -23.01 5.12 -16.01
CA MET A 438 -23.41 3.86 -15.37
C MET A 438 -22.87 2.71 -16.23
N MET A 439 -21.76 2.12 -15.82
CA MET A 439 -21.27 0.89 -16.40
C MET A 439 -21.97 -0.31 -15.76
N GLU A 440 -22.15 -1.37 -16.54
CA GLU A 440 -22.69 -2.63 -16.07
C GLU A 440 -21.64 -3.28 -15.15
N HIS A 441 -21.83 -3.18 -13.83
CA HIS A 441 -20.94 -3.83 -12.87
C HIS A 441 -21.04 -5.35 -12.99
N THR A 442 -19.94 -6.03 -12.73
CA THR A 442 -19.94 -7.48 -12.56
C THR A 442 -20.86 -7.86 -11.40
N ASN A 443 -21.44 -9.06 -11.47
CA ASN A 443 -22.32 -9.56 -10.40
C ASN A 443 -21.64 -9.65 -9.03
N ASP A 444 -20.30 -9.70 -8.98
CA ASP A 444 -19.53 -9.76 -7.73
C ASP A 444 -19.05 -8.39 -7.23
N GLY A 445 -19.40 -7.29 -7.92
CA GLY A 445 -19.05 -5.93 -7.50
C GLY A 445 -17.54 -5.64 -7.55
N ILE A 446 -16.77 -6.45 -8.26
CA ILE A 446 -15.32 -6.29 -8.45
C ILE A 446 -15.03 -6.03 -9.92
N GLU A 447 -14.40 -4.92 -10.21
CA GLU A 447 -13.82 -4.57 -11.49
C GLU A 447 -12.47 -5.27 -11.65
N TRP A 448 -12.51 -6.39 -12.35
CA TRP A 448 -11.34 -7.24 -12.60
C TRP A 448 -10.37 -6.66 -13.63
N GLU A 449 -10.80 -5.67 -14.41
CA GLU A 449 -10.03 -4.97 -15.45
C GLU A 449 -10.47 -3.50 -15.50
N ASP A 450 -9.71 -2.66 -16.21
CA ASP A 450 -10.14 -1.31 -16.54
C ASP A 450 -11.37 -1.34 -17.46
N SER A 451 -12.53 -0.98 -16.90
CA SER A 451 -13.82 -0.95 -17.60
C SER A 451 -14.00 0.31 -18.46
N MET A 452 -13.17 1.34 -18.26
CA MET A 452 -13.25 2.64 -18.93
C MET A 452 -11.86 3.14 -19.41
N PRO A 453 -11.07 2.33 -20.15
CA PRO A 453 -9.65 2.58 -20.33
C PRO A 453 -9.34 3.87 -21.09
N GLN A 454 -10.21 4.25 -22.03
CA GLN A 454 -10.04 5.50 -22.78
C GLN A 454 -10.24 6.74 -21.89
N MET A 455 -11.28 6.73 -21.05
CA MET A 455 -11.58 7.84 -20.15
C MET A 455 -10.53 7.93 -19.05
N ASN A 456 -10.21 6.78 -18.43
CA ASN A 456 -9.20 6.68 -17.38
C ASN A 456 -7.84 7.22 -17.86
N ALA A 457 -7.41 6.85 -19.07
CA ALA A 457 -6.16 7.32 -19.67
C ALA A 457 -6.12 8.83 -19.99
N MET A 458 -7.28 9.46 -20.22
CA MET A 458 -7.39 10.89 -20.55
C MET A 458 -7.46 11.79 -19.31
N MET A 459 -7.65 11.21 -18.12
CA MET A 459 -7.82 11.98 -16.88
C MET A 459 -6.52 12.09 -16.09
N THR A 460 -6.40 13.23 -15.41
CA THR A 460 -5.34 13.48 -14.41
C THR A 460 -5.96 13.74 -13.04
N GLY A 461 -5.13 13.61 -12.00
CA GLY A 461 -5.54 13.85 -10.61
C GLY A 461 -6.17 15.23 -10.34
N ASP A 462 -5.90 16.25 -11.17
CA ASP A 462 -6.52 17.57 -11.03
C ASP A 462 -8.04 17.57 -11.28
N GLN A 463 -8.55 16.52 -11.94
CA GLN A 463 -9.94 16.41 -12.34
C GLN A 463 -10.74 15.44 -11.46
N VAL A 464 -10.06 14.70 -10.56
CA VAL A 464 -10.66 13.66 -9.71
C VAL A 464 -10.24 13.88 -8.27
N LYS A 465 -11.22 13.97 -7.38
CA LYS A 465 -10.99 13.91 -5.94
C LYS A 465 -11.72 12.70 -5.39
N TRP A 466 -10.97 11.71 -4.92
CA TRP A 466 -11.55 10.59 -4.20
C TRP A 466 -11.80 10.94 -2.74
N LYS A 467 -12.87 10.37 -2.17
CA LYS A 467 -13.42 10.83 -0.90
C LYS A 467 -13.75 9.67 0.04
N LEU A 468 -13.30 9.85 1.27
CA LEU A 468 -13.79 9.18 2.46
C LEU A 468 -14.68 10.17 3.20
N VAL A 469 -15.96 9.86 3.40
CA VAL A 469 -16.92 10.76 4.04
C VAL A 469 -17.36 10.19 5.37
N ASP A 470 -17.15 10.93 6.46
CA ASP A 470 -17.72 10.57 7.77
C ASP A 470 -19.20 10.94 7.79
N GLU A 471 -20.08 9.95 7.78
CA GLU A 471 -21.54 10.16 7.67
C GLU A 471 -22.12 10.92 8.87
N GLN A 472 -21.44 10.93 10.02
CA GLN A 472 -21.89 11.65 11.20
C GLN A 472 -21.66 13.16 11.11
N SER A 473 -20.47 13.57 10.65
CA SER A 473 -20.11 14.98 10.55
C SER A 473 -20.31 15.58 9.16
N GLY A 474 -20.42 14.74 8.12
CA GLY A 474 -20.46 15.16 6.71
C GLY A 474 -19.12 15.69 6.18
N LYS A 475 -18.05 15.56 6.95
CA LYS A 475 -16.70 15.99 6.56
C LYS A 475 -16.01 14.92 5.73
N GLU A 476 -15.05 15.35 4.93
CA GLU A 476 -14.37 14.52 3.93
C GLU A 476 -12.87 14.41 4.21
N ASN A 477 -12.29 13.25 3.92
CA ASN A 477 -10.85 13.01 3.93
C ASN A 477 -10.16 13.50 5.22
N MET A 478 -9.11 14.29 5.05
CA MET A 478 -8.30 14.85 6.14
C MET A 478 -9.01 15.97 6.93
N ASP A 479 -10.23 16.39 6.54
CA ASP A 479 -10.98 17.44 7.26
C ASP A 479 -11.65 16.93 8.54
N PHE A 480 -11.68 15.60 8.74
CA PHE A 480 -12.08 14.97 9.99
C PHE A 480 -10.95 14.15 10.61
N LEU A 481 -11.02 14.06 11.94
CA LEU A 481 -10.15 13.22 12.77
C LEU A 481 -11.05 12.42 13.69
N TRP A 482 -11.12 11.11 13.49
CA TRP A 482 -11.76 10.25 14.48
C TRP A 482 -10.89 10.15 15.73
N LYS A 483 -11.53 10.06 16.89
CA LYS A 483 -10.83 9.96 18.17
C LYS A 483 -11.35 8.76 18.92
N PHE A 484 -10.42 7.93 19.39
CA PHE A 484 -10.65 6.74 20.19
C PHE A 484 -9.75 6.78 21.40
N LYS A 485 -10.14 6.04 22.45
CA LYS A 485 -9.29 5.82 23.60
C LYS A 485 -8.47 4.55 23.43
N THR A 486 -7.28 4.52 24.01
CA THR A 486 -6.49 3.29 24.11
C THR A 486 -7.32 2.19 24.78
N GLY A 487 -7.48 1.05 24.10
CA GLY A 487 -8.29 -0.09 24.54
C GLY A 487 -9.78 -0.02 24.16
N ASP A 488 -10.22 1.00 23.43
CA ASP A 488 -11.58 1.01 22.87
C ASP A 488 -11.77 -0.16 21.89
N ILE A 489 -12.92 -0.82 21.99
CA ILE A 489 -13.40 -1.75 20.96
C ILE A 489 -14.39 -1.00 20.08
N ALA A 490 -13.95 -0.59 18.88
CA ALA A 490 -14.71 0.27 17.99
C ALA A 490 -15.31 -0.51 16.81
N LYS A 491 -16.59 -0.32 16.54
CA LYS A 491 -17.29 -0.86 15.38
C LYS A 491 -17.44 0.22 14.32
N VAL A 492 -16.84 0.01 13.17
CA VAL A 492 -16.88 0.94 12.03
C VAL A 492 -17.62 0.27 10.88
N ARG A 493 -18.57 0.98 10.29
CA ARG A 493 -19.24 0.57 9.05
C ARG A 493 -18.62 1.30 7.88
N ILE A 494 -18.25 0.57 6.83
CA ILE A 494 -17.86 1.15 5.53
C ILE A 494 -19.00 0.92 4.54
N ILE A 495 -19.35 1.95 3.78
CA ILE A 495 -20.39 1.95 2.76
C ILE A 495 -19.77 2.29 1.41
N ASN A 496 -19.79 1.35 0.48
CA ASN A 496 -19.45 1.59 -0.91
C ASN A 496 -20.75 1.70 -1.71
N ASP A 497 -21.25 2.92 -1.91
CA ASP A 497 -22.57 3.11 -2.53
C ASP A 497 -22.52 2.82 -4.03
N LYS A 498 -23.37 1.91 -4.50
CA LYS A 498 -23.55 1.61 -5.93
C LYS A 498 -24.02 2.82 -6.75
N ASN A 499 -24.55 3.85 -6.10
CA ASN A 499 -25.00 5.08 -6.73
C ASN A 499 -23.95 6.20 -6.67
N SER A 500 -22.74 5.91 -6.19
CA SER A 500 -21.59 6.81 -6.29
C SER A 500 -21.41 7.28 -7.76
N PRO A 501 -20.95 8.51 -8.02
CA PRO A 501 -20.66 8.98 -9.38
C PRO A 501 -19.70 8.06 -10.16
N HIS A 502 -18.85 7.31 -9.47
CA HIS A 502 -18.05 6.23 -10.02
C HIS A 502 -18.03 5.04 -9.03
N PRO A 503 -18.92 4.04 -9.23
CA PRO A 503 -19.01 2.91 -8.32
C PRO A 503 -17.96 1.85 -8.67
N MET A 504 -16.99 1.61 -7.79
CA MET A 504 -15.99 0.54 -7.96
C MET A 504 -15.59 -0.03 -6.61
N GLN A 505 -14.96 -1.21 -6.58
CA GLN A 505 -14.42 -1.80 -5.36
C GLN A 505 -13.27 -0.96 -4.79
N HIS A 506 -13.15 -0.96 -3.47
CA HIS A 506 -12.04 -0.30 -2.79
C HIS A 506 -11.46 -1.21 -1.71
N PRO A 507 -10.17 -1.57 -1.78
CA PRO A 507 -9.44 -2.06 -0.62
C PRO A 507 -9.22 -0.89 0.34
N ILE A 508 -9.72 -0.97 1.57
CA ILE A 508 -9.52 0.05 2.59
C ILE A 508 -8.56 -0.49 3.64
N HIS A 509 -7.45 0.22 3.83
CA HIS A 509 -6.38 -0.11 4.75
C HIS A 509 -6.38 0.83 5.98
N PHE A 510 -6.10 0.29 7.17
CA PHE A 510 -5.95 1.06 8.41
C PHE A 510 -4.58 0.80 9.03
N HIS A 511 -3.84 1.87 9.31
CA HIS A 511 -2.51 1.76 9.91
C HIS A 511 -2.58 1.47 11.41
N GLY A 512 -1.54 0.83 11.93
CA GLY A 512 -1.24 0.74 13.37
C GLY A 512 -2.20 -0.11 14.21
N GLN A 513 -3.37 -0.47 13.69
CA GLN A 513 -4.38 -1.29 14.37
C GLN A 513 -4.63 -2.58 13.59
N ARG A 514 -5.46 -3.45 14.18
CA ARG A 514 -6.01 -4.64 13.54
C ARG A 514 -7.52 -4.65 13.73
N PHE A 515 -8.24 -5.29 12.81
CA PHE A 515 -9.69 -5.42 12.90
C PHE A 515 -10.20 -6.79 12.44
N LEU A 516 -11.41 -7.12 12.87
CA LEU A 516 -12.19 -8.25 12.39
C LEU A 516 -13.23 -7.76 11.39
N VAL A 517 -13.35 -8.42 10.24
CA VAL A 517 -14.49 -8.24 9.34
C VAL A 517 -15.66 -9.06 9.89
N LEU A 518 -16.66 -8.41 10.51
CA LEU A 518 -17.80 -9.07 11.16
C LEU A 518 -18.86 -9.52 10.15
N SER A 519 -19.14 -8.68 9.15
CA SER A 519 -20.12 -8.99 8.11
C SER A 519 -19.88 -8.17 6.85
N MET A 520 -20.25 -8.74 5.70
CA MET A 520 -20.40 -8.04 4.43
C MET A 520 -21.87 -8.11 4.02
N ASP A 521 -22.52 -6.98 3.74
CA ASP A 521 -23.95 -6.89 3.38
C ASP A 521 -24.90 -7.56 4.37
N GLY A 522 -24.54 -7.46 5.66
CA GLY A 522 -25.28 -8.09 6.75
C GLY A 522 -25.14 -9.62 6.80
N VAL A 523 -24.36 -10.23 5.91
CA VAL A 523 -24.00 -11.65 5.97
C VAL A 523 -22.85 -11.82 6.97
N PRO A 524 -23.06 -12.52 8.10
CA PRO A 524 -22.02 -12.68 9.11
C PRO A 524 -20.83 -13.49 8.61
N ASN A 525 -19.63 -13.05 8.97
CA ASN A 525 -18.41 -13.81 8.80
C ASN A 525 -18.27 -14.84 9.93
N ASN A 526 -18.23 -16.12 9.57
CA ASN A 526 -18.18 -17.24 10.52
C ASN A 526 -16.79 -17.88 10.64
N ASN A 527 -15.78 -17.34 9.95
CA ASN A 527 -14.40 -17.79 10.05
C ASN A 527 -13.49 -16.56 10.10
N LEU A 528 -13.19 -16.12 11.31
CA LEU A 528 -12.52 -14.85 11.54
C LEU A 528 -11.00 -14.97 11.39
N VAL A 529 -10.37 -13.85 11.05
CA VAL A 529 -8.92 -13.62 11.02
C VAL A 529 -8.71 -12.13 11.30
N TRP A 530 -7.60 -11.76 11.92
CA TRP A 530 -7.23 -10.36 12.04
C TRP A 530 -6.78 -9.82 10.68
N LYS A 531 -7.27 -8.61 10.35
CA LYS A 531 -7.04 -7.94 9.08
C LYS A 531 -6.52 -6.52 9.34
N ASP A 532 -5.83 -5.99 8.35
CA ASP A 532 -5.48 -4.56 8.27
C ASP A 532 -5.99 -3.91 6.97
N THR A 533 -6.38 -4.73 5.99
CA THR A 533 -7.08 -4.29 4.78
C THR A 533 -8.38 -5.08 4.59
N VAL A 534 -9.42 -4.42 4.09
CA VAL A 534 -10.65 -5.07 3.64
C VAL A 534 -11.01 -4.62 2.24
N LEU A 535 -11.26 -5.57 1.33
CA LEU A 535 -11.92 -5.28 0.06
C LEU A 535 -13.40 -4.99 0.30
N VAL A 536 -13.85 -3.81 -0.11
CA VAL A 536 -15.27 -3.43 -0.10
C VAL A 536 -15.78 -3.37 -1.55
N PRO A 537 -16.49 -4.39 -2.05
CA PRO A 537 -17.01 -4.40 -3.40
C PRO A 537 -18.03 -3.28 -3.65
N THR A 538 -18.26 -2.94 -4.91
CA THR A 538 -19.27 -1.96 -5.32
C THR A 538 -20.64 -2.32 -4.75
N GLY A 539 -21.33 -1.34 -4.19
CA GLY A 539 -22.67 -1.53 -3.62
C GLY A 539 -22.70 -2.27 -2.29
N SER A 540 -21.54 -2.63 -1.75
CA SER A 540 -21.44 -3.42 -0.52
C SER A 540 -21.25 -2.56 0.72
N THR A 541 -21.54 -3.16 1.87
CA THR A 541 -21.30 -2.61 3.19
C THR A 541 -20.50 -3.58 4.04
N ALA A 542 -19.46 -3.09 4.72
CA ALA A 542 -18.64 -3.90 5.61
C ALA A 542 -18.75 -3.38 7.06
N ASP A 543 -19.03 -4.28 8.01
CA ASP A 543 -18.94 -3.96 9.44
C ASP A 543 -17.64 -4.53 9.99
N LEU A 544 -16.80 -3.65 10.53
CA LEU A 544 -15.48 -3.94 11.05
C LEU A 544 -15.44 -3.71 12.56
N LEU A 545 -14.75 -4.57 13.30
CA LEU A 545 -14.52 -4.42 14.73
C LEU A 545 -13.02 -4.26 15.00
N PHE A 546 -12.65 -3.08 15.48
CA PHE A 546 -11.27 -2.68 15.75
C PHE A 546 -10.89 -2.90 17.21
N ASP A 547 -9.65 -3.36 17.37
CA ASP A 547 -8.91 -3.32 18.63
C ASP A 547 -8.06 -2.04 18.64
N MET A 548 -8.53 -0.97 19.29
CA MET A 548 -7.81 0.33 19.37
C MET A 548 -6.73 0.29 20.46
N SER A 549 -5.86 -0.71 20.40
CA SER A 549 -4.81 -0.96 21.40
C SER A 549 -3.55 -0.14 21.20
N ASN A 550 -3.29 0.37 19.99
CA ASN A 550 -2.02 1.01 19.65
C ASN A 550 -2.13 2.55 19.60
N PRO A 551 -1.59 3.29 20.59
CA PRO A 551 -1.72 4.74 20.65
C PRO A 551 -0.95 5.44 19.54
N GLY A 552 -1.47 6.58 19.07
CA GLY A 552 -0.84 7.37 18.00
C GLY A 552 -1.83 8.09 17.10
N ASN A 553 -1.29 8.84 16.15
CA ASN A 553 -2.06 9.41 15.04
C ASN A 553 -1.86 8.51 13.82
N TRP A 554 -2.93 7.88 13.37
CA TRP A 554 -2.90 6.82 12.37
C TRP A 554 -3.69 7.21 11.15
N MET A 555 -3.16 6.84 9.99
CA MET A 555 -3.80 7.03 8.70
C MET A 555 -4.68 5.82 8.37
N PHE A 556 -5.69 6.06 7.55
CA PHE A 556 -6.41 5.01 6.83
C PHE A 556 -6.78 5.53 5.45
N HIS A 557 -6.79 4.65 4.45
CA HIS A 557 -6.97 5.07 3.07
C HIS A 557 -7.41 3.93 2.16
N CYS A 558 -7.84 4.28 0.94
CA CYS A 558 -7.94 3.29 -0.12
C CYS A 558 -6.54 2.85 -0.56
N HIS A 559 -6.34 1.56 -0.77
CA HIS A 559 -5.08 0.99 -1.24
C HIS A 559 -5.03 0.79 -2.75
N ILE A 560 -5.89 1.50 -3.50
CA ILE A 560 -5.63 1.79 -4.90
C ILE A 560 -4.73 3.03 -4.92
N ALA A 561 -3.49 2.91 -5.41
CA ALA A 561 -2.46 3.94 -5.17
C ALA A 561 -2.83 5.29 -5.81
N GLU A 562 -3.50 5.28 -6.96
CA GLU A 562 -3.99 6.50 -7.59
C GLU A 562 -5.14 7.13 -6.78
N HIS A 563 -5.98 6.35 -6.11
CA HIS A 563 -7.06 6.91 -5.28
C HIS A 563 -6.51 7.56 -4.02
N LEU A 564 -5.52 6.91 -3.37
CA LEU A 564 -4.77 7.48 -2.25
C LEU A 564 -4.15 8.82 -2.67
N THR A 565 -3.42 8.83 -3.78
CA THR A 565 -2.73 10.02 -4.29
C THR A 565 -3.71 11.15 -4.63
N ASN A 566 -4.95 10.81 -5.02
CA ASN A 566 -6.03 11.76 -5.29
C ASN A 566 -6.98 11.98 -4.10
N GLY A 567 -6.49 11.72 -2.88
CA GLY A 567 -7.07 12.21 -1.65
C GLY A 567 -7.91 11.23 -0.84
N MET A 568 -8.06 9.96 -1.25
CA MET A 568 -8.90 8.97 -0.56
C MET A 568 -8.28 8.46 0.75
N MET A 569 -8.09 9.38 1.69
CA MET A 569 -7.39 9.16 2.94
C MET A 569 -8.00 9.97 4.09
N GLY A 570 -7.90 9.44 5.30
CA GLY A 570 -8.34 10.09 6.52
C GLY A 570 -7.44 9.73 7.70
N MET A 571 -7.74 10.35 8.84
CA MET A 571 -6.97 10.17 10.08
C MET A 571 -7.85 9.75 11.25
N PHE A 572 -7.25 8.97 12.15
CA PHE A 572 -7.77 8.76 13.49
C PHE A 572 -6.66 8.89 14.53
N GLN A 573 -7.05 9.21 15.75
CA GLN A 573 -6.18 9.33 16.90
C GLN A 573 -6.62 8.33 17.96
N VAL A 574 -5.65 7.60 18.50
CA VAL A 574 -5.81 6.74 19.68
C VAL A 574 -4.95 7.33 20.81
N SER A 575 -5.57 7.69 21.92
CA SER A 575 -4.90 8.31 23.08
C SER A 575 -5.53 7.90 24.40
N ASP A 576 -4.86 8.15 25.52
CA ASP A 576 -5.36 7.82 26.87
C ASP A 576 -6.60 8.62 27.31
#